data_AF-A0A5B1CIA3-F1
#
_entry.id   AF-A0A5B1CIA3-F1
#
_cell.length_a   1.000
_cell.length_b   1.000
_cell.length_c   1.000
_cell.angle_alpha   90.00
_cell.angle_beta   90.00
_cell.angle_gamma   90.00
#
_symmetry.space_group_name_H-M   'P 1'
#
loop_
_entity.id
_entity.type
_entity.pdbx_description
1 polymer ?
#
loop_
_entity_poly.entity_id
_entity_poly.type
_entity_poly.pdbx_seq_one_letter_code
_entity_poly.pdbx_strand_id
1 'polypeptide(L)'
;MSVSNESNLIYSVGTQVVAQKDVMAANDRIAHPAGAVGVIVRSPVDRTHAYRVKFSDGFEAPIHHDQLVRLAEFKSQTIRDADASLASAGLYERVIYRCVIGSRAYGLDDEASDTDRRGIYLPTADLHWSLYGVPEQLENDETQEVYWELQKFIVLALKANPNVLECLYSPIVENVTPLGAELLAKDRTGTGHDEGSSLE
;
A
#
# COMPACT_ATOMS: atom_id res chain seq x y z
N MET A 1 4.88 9.30 19.77
CA MET A 1 4.88 10.57 19.01
C MET A 1 3.50 10.76 18.40
N SER A 2 2.95 11.96 18.59
CA SER A 2 1.64 12.50 18.19
C SER A 2 0.91 11.81 17.02
N VAL A 3 -0.22 11.16 17.34
CA VAL A 3 -1.31 10.94 16.40
C VAL A 3 -1.93 12.31 16.11
N SER A 4 -1.66 12.87 14.93
CA SER A 4 -2.18 14.17 14.51
C SER A 4 -3.70 14.15 14.49
N ASN A 5 -4.30 14.95 15.37
CA ASN A 5 -5.74 15.20 15.48
C ASN A 5 -6.26 16.03 14.28
N GLU A 6 -6.18 15.49 13.05
CA GLU A 6 -6.74 16.13 11.84
C GLU A 6 -8.29 16.17 11.85
N SER A 7 -8.92 15.44 12.76
CA SER A 7 -10.36 15.29 12.91
C SER A 7 -11.08 16.53 13.42
N ASN A 8 -10.42 17.69 13.61
CA ASN A 8 -11.03 18.92 14.13
C ASN A 8 -11.02 20.16 13.20
N LEU A 9 -10.61 20.03 11.93
CA LEU A 9 -10.59 21.17 11.00
C LEU A 9 -11.95 21.47 10.36
N ILE A 10 -12.27 22.75 10.19
CA ILE A 10 -13.37 23.24 9.34
C ILE A 10 -12.85 23.29 7.90
N TYR A 11 -13.50 22.57 7.00
CA TYR A 11 -13.13 22.57 5.58
C TYR A 11 -13.34 23.95 4.94
N SER A 12 -12.35 24.42 4.18
CA SER A 12 -12.41 25.72 3.50
C SER A 12 -13.25 25.66 2.22
N VAL A 13 -13.73 26.82 1.77
CA VAL A 13 -14.37 26.99 0.44
C VAL A 13 -13.44 26.48 -0.67
N GLY A 14 -14.01 25.80 -1.66
CA GLY A 14 -13.29 25.12 -2.74
C GLY A 14 -12.90 23.67 -2.44
N THR A 15 -13.00 23.22 -1.19
CA THR A 15 -12.73 21.83 -0.83
C THR A 15 -13.75 20.89 -1.47
N GLN A 16 -13.26 19.86 -2.15
CA GLN A 16 -14.10 18.76 -2.67
C GLN A 16 -14.44 17.79 -1.54
N VAL A 17 -15.72 17.49 -1.42
CA VAL A 17 -16.28 16.65 -0.36
C VAL A 17 -17.26 15.64 -0.92
N VAL A 18 -17.46 14.55 -0.18
CA VAL A 18 -18.43 13.50 -0.47
C VAL A 18 -19.53 13.55 0.58
N ALA A 19 -20.79 13.58 0.15
CA ALA A 19 -21.93 13.46 1.05
C ALA A 19 -22.08 12.02 1.53
N GLN A 20 -22.05 11.78 2.84
CA GLN A 20 -22.17 10.43 3.41
C GLN A 20 -23.61 9.94 3.56
N LYS A 21 -24.60 10.82 3.39
CA LYS A 21 -26.04 10.52 3.42
C LYS A 21 -26.73 11.10 2.19
N ASP A 22 -27.93 10.61 1.91
CA ASP A 22 -28.78 11.15 0.86
C ASP A 22 -29.08 12.64 1.13
N VAL A 23 -28.86 13.45 0.11
CA VAL A 23 -29.11 14.89 0.14
C VAL A 23 -30.53 15.12 -0.35
N MET A 24 -31.38 15.63 0.53
CA MET A 24 -32.78 15.88 0.22
C MET A 24 -32.99 17.25 -0.44
N ALA A 25 -33.90 17.29 -1.40
CA ALA A 25 -34.45 18.52 -1.97
C ALA A 25 -35.61 19.05 -1.11
N ALA A 26 -36.01 20.30 -1.34
CA ALA A 26 -37.10 20.96 -0.59
C ALA A 26 -38.47 20.28 -0.70
N ASN A 27 -38.64 19.37 -1.67
CA ASN A 27 -39.85 18.57 -1.89
C ASN A 27 -39.77 17.15 -1.29
N ASP A 28 -38.83 16.93 -0.37
CA ASP A 28 -38.60 15.65 0.33
C ASP A 28 -38.21 14.49 -0.61
N ARG A 29 -37.72 14.83 -1.81
CA ARG A 29 -37.10 13.86 -2.74
C ARG A 29 -35.59 13.86 -2.57
N ILE A 30 -34.96 12.72 -2.80
CA ILE A 30 -33.50 12.63 -2.88
C ILE A 30 -33.04 13.44 -4.09
N ALA A 31 -32.31 14.54 -3.83
CA ALA A 31 -31.65 15.34 -4.84
C ALA A 31 -30.34 14.66 -5.30
N HIS A 32 -29.56 14.16 -4.33
CA HIS A 32 -28.37 13.36 -4.60
C HIS A 32 -28.26 12.19 -3.63
N PRO A 33 -27.85 11.00 -4.09
CA PRO A 33 -27.61 9.87 -3.20
C PRO A 33 -26.35 10.08 -2.34
N ALA A 34 -26.25 9.34 -1.25
CA ALA A 34 -24.99 9.16 -0.53
C ALA A 34 -23.87 8.74 -1.50
N GLY A 35 -22.66 9.27 -1.30
CA GLY A 35 -21.52 9.12 -2.20
C GLY A 35 -21.41 10.23 -3.26
N ALA A 36 -22.39 11.13 -3.38
CA ALA A 36 -22.32 12.24 -4.31
C ALA A 36 -21.20 13.24 -3.96
N VAL A 37 -20.49 13.70 -4.99
CA VAL A 37 -19.38 14.64 -4.86
C VAL A 37 -19.87 16.07 -5.04
N GLY A 38 -19.45 16.96 -4.15
CA GLY A 38 -19.71 18.38 -4.24
C GLY A 38 -18.51 19.23 -3.83
N VAL A 39 -18.62 20.53 -4.04
CA VAL A 39 -17.62 21.53 -3.66
C VAL A 39 -18.21 22.45 -2.60
N ILE A 40 -17.47 22.69 -1.52
CA ILE A 40 -17.89 23.67 -0.50
C ILE A 40 -17.84 25.06 -1.11
N VAL A 41 -18.99 25.74 -1.17
CA VAL A 41 -19.10 27.14 -1.59
C VAL A 41 -19.18 28.10 -0.41
N ARG A 42 -19.56 27.60 0.77
CA ARG A 42 -19.52 28.37 2.02
C ARG A 42 -19.20 27.46 3.22
N SER A 43 -18.20 27.85 3.98
CA SER A 43 -17.85 27.20 5.24
C SER A 43 -18.56 27.87 6.42
N PRO A 44 -19.01 27.10 7.42
CA PRO A 44 -19.50 27.64 8.69
C PRO A 44 -18.34 28.18 9.53
N VAL A 45 -18.67 28.98 10.56
CA VAL A 45 -17.70 29.49 11.54
C VAL A 45 -17.40 28.49 12.66
N ASP A 46 -18.24 27.46 12.79
CA ASP A 46 -18.15 26.38 13.76
C ASP A 46 -18.62 25.06 13.12
N ARG A 47 -18.69 23.96 13.90
CA ARG A 47 -19.13 22.65 13.41
C ARG A 47 -20.61 22.34 13.60
N THR A 48 -21.33 23.16 14.35
CA THR A 48 -22.77 22.96 14.59
C THR A 48 -23.61 23.47 13.44
N HIS A 49 -23.04 24.39 12.64
CA HIS A 49 -23.65 24.90 11.43
C HIS A 49 -23.24 24.09 10.19
N ALA A 50 -24.16 24.02 9.24
CA ALA A 50 -23.94 23.31 7.99
C ALA A 50 -23.04 24.08 7.02
N TYR A 51 -22.25 23.33 6.25
CA TYR A 51 -21.60 23.82 5.03
C TYR A 51 -22.64 24.05 3.94
N ARG A 52 -22.36 24.99 3.04
CA ARG A 52 -23.06 25.04 1.75
C ARG A 52 -22.23 24.31 0.72
N VAL A 53 -22.79 23.25 0.15
CA VAL A 53 -22.14 22.39 -0.83
C VAL A 53 -22.88 22.51 -2.16
N LYS A 54 -22.12 22.74 -3.24
CA LYS A 54 -22.61 22.78 -4.61
C LYS A 54 -22.25 21.49 -5.35
N PHE A 55 -23.23 20.86 -5.97
CA PHE A 55 -23.09 19.64 -6.75
C PHE A 55 -22.88 19.93 -8.24
N SER A 56 -22.56 18.90 -9.02
CA SER A 56 -22.19 19.01 -10.44
C SER A 56 -23.29 19.55 -11.34
N ASP A 57 -24.55 19.34 -10.98
CA ASP A 57 -25.74 19.86 -11.66
C ASP A 57 -26.07 21.32 -11.27
N GLY A 58 -25.28 21.90 -10.37
CA GLY A 58 -25.49 23.25 -9.84
C GLY A 58 -26.45 23.31 -8.66
N PHE A 59 -27.02 22.18 -8.22
CA PHE A 59 -27.82 22.13 -7.00
C PHE A 59 -26.94 22.44 -5.78
N GLU A 60 -27.50 23.15 -4.81
CA GLU A 60 -26.80 23.45 -3.58
C GLU A 60 -27.63 23.03 -2.36
N ALA A 61 -26.96 22.45 -1.37
CA ALA A 61 -27.60 21.99 -0.14
C ALA A 61 -26.79 22.39 1.10
N PRO A 62 -27.47 22.59 2.24
CA PRO A 62 -26.80 22.64 3.53
C PRO A 62 -26.45 21.21 3.97
N ILE A 63 -25.18 20.94 4.27
CA ILE A 63 -24.73 19.62 4.77
C ILE A 63 -23.89 19.82 6.02
N HIS A 64 -24.23 19.10 7.08
CA HIS A 64 -23.53 19.18 8.35
C HIS A 64 -22.17 18.46 8.30
N HIS A 65 -21.24 18.86 9.17
CA HIS A 65 -19.87 18.36 9.18
C HIS A 65 -19.78 16.83 9.27
N ASP A 66 -20.64 16.21 10.08
CA ASP A 66 -20.72 14.75 10.28
C ASP A 66 -21.16 13.95 9.05
N GLN A 67 -21.66 14.64 8.02
CA GLN A 67 -22.15 14.05 6.78
C GLN A 67 -21.24 14.35 5.60
N LEU A 68 -20.06 14.93 5.85
CA LEU A 68 -19.06 15.22 4.84
C LEU A 68 -17.74 14.53 5.18
N VAL A 69 -17.07 14.09 4.14
CA VAL A 69 -15.68 13.65 4.19
C VAL A 69 -14.96 14.27 2.99
N ARG A 70 -13.67 14.60 3.13
CA ARG A 70 -12.93 15.13 1.98
C ARG A 70 -12.86 14.05 0.90
N LEU A 71 -13.01 14.44 -0.37
CA LEU A 71 -12.94 13.49 -1.49
C LEU A 71 -11.62 12.71 -1.50
N ALA A 72 -10.51 13.36 -1.14
CA ALA A 72 -9.21 12.70 -1.01
C ALA A 72 -9.19 11.63 0.08
N GLU A 73 -9.78 11.89 1.25
CA GLU A 73 -9.88 10.92 2.35
C GLU A 73 -10.80 9.77 1.99
N PHE A 74 -11.96 10.05 1.38
CA PHE A 74 -12.91 9.03 0.94
C PHE A 74 -12.30 8.06 -0.06
N LYS A 75 -11.54 8.57 -1.04
CA LYS A 75 -10.78 7.75 -1.98
C LYS A 75 -9.76 6.88 -1.24
N SER A 76 -8.96 7.46 -0.35
CA SER A 76 -7.96 6.72 0.42
C SER A 76 -8.55 5.66 1.35
N GLN A 77 -9.69 5.92 2.00
CA GLN A 77 -10.37 4.97 2.88
C GLN A 77 -11.00 3.81 2.10
N THR A 78 -11.69 4.09 0.99
CA THR A 78 -12.26 3.05 0.12
C THR A 78 -11.16 2.12 -0.42
N ILE A 79 -9.98 2.68 -0.73
CA ILE A 79 -8.80 1.93 -1.15
C ILE A 79 -8.27 1.05 0.01
N ARG A 80 -8.22 1.56 1.24
CA ARG A 80 -7.77 0.81 2.43
C ARG A 80 -8.71 -0.33 2.85
N ASP A 81 -10.02 -0.14 2.75
CA ASP A 81 -10.99 -1.21 3.09
C ASP A 81 -10.94 -2.36 2.06
N ALA A 82 -10.61 -2.06 0.80
CA ALA A 82 -10.32 -3.07 -0.23
C ALA A 82 -8.95 -3.73 -0.02
N ASP A 83 -7.95 -2.99 0.45
CA ASP A 83 -6.61 -3.50 0.82
C ASP A 83 -6.69 -4.54 1.95
N ALA A 84 -7.56 -4.33 2.95
CA ALA A 84 -7.84 -5.33 3.98
C ALA A 84 -8.48 -6.62 3.42
N SER A 85 -9.34 -6.50 2.40
CA SER A 85 -9.88 -7.67 1.68
C SER A 85 -8.82 -8.37 0.82
N LEU A 86 -7.86 -7.64 0.23
CA LEU A 86 -6.74 -8.23 -0.52
C LEU A 86 -5.70 -8.87 0.41
N ALA A 87 -5.45 -8.30 1.59
CA ALA A 87 -4.63 -8.90 2.63
C ALA A 87 -5.22 -10.24 3.12
N SER A 88 -6.56 -10.37 3.11
CA SER A 88 -7.25 -11.64 3.39
C SER A 88 -7.16 -12.67 2.26
N ALA A 89 -6.58 -12.33 1.09
CA ALA A 89 -6.50 -13.19 -0.09
C ALA A 89 -5.28 -14.16 -0.11
N GLY A 90 -4.61 -14.35 1.04
CA GLY A 90 -3.50 -15.31 1.14
C GLY A 90 -2.23 -14.86 0.42
N LEU A 91 -1.93 -13.57 0.37
CA LEU A 91 -0.73 -13.05 -0.34
C LEU A 91 0.59 -13.60 0.21
N TYR A 92 0.66 -13.91 1.51
CA TYR A 92 1.81 -14.57 2.14
C TYR A 92 2.05 -15.99 1.59
N GLU A 93 1.00 -16.69 1.13
CA GLU A 93 1.12 -18.00 0.47
C GLU A 93 1.71 -17.88 -0.95
N ARG A 94 1.76 -16.66 -1.49
CA ARG A 94 2.31 -16.35 -2.81
C ARG A 94 3.77 -15.88 -2.76
N VAL A 95 4.44 -16.02 -1.62
CA VAL A 95 5.87 -15.76 -1.48
C VAL A 95 6.65 -16.77 -2.33
N ILE A 96 7.28 -16.27 -3.39
CA ILE A 96 8.06 -17.08 -4.33
C ILE A 96 9.53 -17.20 -3.93
N TYR A 97 9.99 -16.33 -3.03
CA TYR A 97 11.34 -16.29 -2.48
C TYR A 97 11.33 -15.69 -1.07
N ARG A 98 12.01 -16.34 -0.12
CA ARG A 98 12.21 -15.91 1.27
C ARG A 98 13.65 -16.21 1.70
N CYS A 99 14.32 -15.22 2.24
CA CYS A 99 15.66 -15.35 2.81
C CYS A 99 15.75 -14.64 4.17
N VAL A 100 16.78 -15.00 4.93
CA VAL A 100 17.18 -14.27 6.14
C VAL A 100 18.18 -13.19 5.76
N ILE A 101 18.05 -11.99 6.31
CA ILE A 101 19.03 -10.90 6.14
C ILE A 101 19.61 -10.48 7.49
N GLY A 102 20.51 -9.50 7.49
CA GLY A 102 21.06 -8.92 8.71
C GLY A 102 22.13 -9.78 9.39
N SER A 103 22.38 -9.49 10.67
CA SER A 103 23.44 -10.11 11.47
C SER A 103 23.43 -11.64 11.41
N ARG A 104 22.24 -12.26 11.43
CA ARG A 104 22.07 -13.72 11.32
C ARG A 104 22.55 -14.29 9.99
N ALA A 105 22.32 -13.58 8.90
CA ALA A 105 22.75 -14.01 7.57
C ALA A 105 24.28 -14.02 7.46
N TYR A 106 24.96 -13.14 8.20
CA TYR A 106 26.42 -12.96 8.14
C TYR A 106 27.18 -13.46 9.39
N GLY A 107 26.49 -14.17 10.30
CA GLY A 107 27.10 -14.77 11.51
C GLY A 107 27.60 -13.75 12.54
N LEU A 108 26.97 -12.57 12.59
CA LEU A 108 27.26 -11.49 13.53
C LEU A 108 26.25 -11.41 14.68
N ASP A 109 25.38 -12.42 14.83
CA ASP A 109 24.28 -12.41 15.79
C ASP A 109 24.65 -12.92 17.19
N ASP A 110 23.85 -12.50 18.16
CA ASP A 110 23.83 -13.03 19.52
C ASP A 110 22.49 -13.75 19.80
N GLU A 111 22.35 -14.36 20.99
CA GLU A 111 21.14 -15.10 21.39
C GLU A 111 19.87 -14.22 21.42
N ALA A 112 20.00 -12.88 21.44
CA ALA A 112 18.90 -11.94 21.51
C ALA A 112 18.55 -11.30 20.16
N SER A 113 19.30 -11.57 19.10
CA SER A 113 19.04 -10.99 17.78
C SER A 113 17.67 -11.44 17.28
N ASP A 114 16.94 -10.58 16.56
CA ASP A 114 15.73 -10.97 15.82
C ASP A 114 16.08 -11.57 14.46
N THR A 115 15.17 -12.32 13.83
CA THR A 115 15.39 -12.92 12.49
C THR A 115 14.65 -12.11 11.44
N ASP A 116 15.37 -11.23 10.75
CA ASP A 116 14.82 -10.46 9.64
C ASP A 116 14.61 -11.33 8.40
N ARG A 117 13.35 -11.54 8.04
CA ARG A 117 12.97 -12.24 6.82
C ARG A 117 12.61 -11.25 5.74
N ARG A 118 13.20 -11.44 4.56
CA ARG A 118 12.90 -10.64 3.38
C ARG A 118 12.60 -11.54 2.20
N GLY A 119 11.92 -11.00 1.20
CA GLY A 119 11.67 -11.79 0.00
C GLY A 119 10.75 -11.14 -1.01
N ILE A 120 10.22 -11.97 -1.89
CA ILE A 120 9.42 -11.57 -3.04
C ILE A 120 8.13 -12.37 -3.03
N TYR A 121 7.01 -11.70 -3.27
CA TYR A 121 5.74 -12.35 -3.52
C TYR A 121 5.20 -12.00 -4.91
N LEU A 122 4.46 -12.93 -5.51
CA LEU A 122 3.90 -12.78 -6.84
C LEU A 122 2.38 -12.94 -6.81
N PRO A 123 1.60 -11.84 -6.92
CA PRO A 123 0.14 -11.93 -6.95
C PRO A 123 -0.36 -12.68 -8.19
N THR A 124 -1.60 -13.19 -8.13
CA THR A 124 -2.31 -13.68 -9.32
C THR A 124 -2.54 -12.57 -10.33
N ALA A 125 -2.66 -12.93 -11.60
CA ALA A 125 -3.04 -12.01 -12.67
C ALA A 125 -4.35 -11.26 -12.36
N ASP A 126 -5.36 -11.95 -11.84
CA ASP A 126 -6.65 -11.31 -11.49
C ASP A 126 -6.52 -10.22 -10.43
N LEU A 127 -5.63 -10.41 -9.44
CA LEU A 127 -5.36 -9.40 -8.41
C LEU A 127 -4.55 -8.24 -9.00
N HIS A 128 -3.53 -8.56 -9.80
CA HIS A 128 -2.66 -7.58 -10.43
C HIS A 128 -3.40 -6.68 -11.44
N TRP A 129 -4.39 -7.22 -12.15
CA TRP A 129 -5.23 -6.46 -13.09
C TRP A 129 -6.50 -5.88 -12.46
N SER A 130 -6.70 -6.10 -11.17
CA SER A 130 -7.83 -5.51 -10.48
C SER A 130 -7.71 -3.98 -10.47
N LEU A 131 -8.85 -3.29 -10.47
CA LEU A 131 -8.88 -1.82 -10.35
C LEU A 131 -8.35 -1.32 -8.99
N TYR A 132 -8.16 -2.23 -8.03
CA TYR A 132 -7.65 -1.96 -6.69
C TYR A 132 -6.12 -2.03 -6.64
N GLY A 133 -5.50 -2.73 -7.59
CA GLY A 133 -4.08 -3.02 -7.58
C GLY A 133 -3.70 -4.07 -6.53
N VAL A 134 -2.40 -4.15 -6.25
CA VAL A 134 -1.80 -5.05 -5.26
C VAL A 134 -0.89 -4.24 -4.34
N PRO A 135 -0.77 -4.60 -3.05
CA PRO A 135 0.17 -3.94 -2.15
C PRO A 135 1.59 -3.96 -2.74
N GLU A 136 2.33 -2.86 -2.75
CA GLU A 136 3.74 -2.94 -3.23
C GLU A 136 4.64 -3.73 -2.26
N GLN A 137 4.21 -3.88 -1.00
CA GLN A 137 4.94 -4.50 0.09
C GLN A 137 3.99 -5.11 1.12
N LEU A 138 4.35 -6.27 1.66
CA LEU A 138 3.71 -6.90 2.82
C LEU A 138 4.67 -6.79 4.01
N GLU A 139 4.15 -6.49 5.19
CA GLU A 139 4.93 -6.38 6.43
C GLU A 139 4.23 -7.15 7.54
N ASN A 140 4.99 -7.97 8.27
CA ASN A 140 4.54 -8.59 9.50
C ASN A 140 5.58 -8.34 10.61
N ASP A 141 5.25 -7.40 11.49
CA ASP A 141 6.11 -6.98 12.59
C ASP A 141 6.31 -8.09 13.64
N GLU A 142 5.30 -8.95 13.87
CA GLU A 142 5.41 -10.03 14.88
C GLU A 142 6.44 -11.08 14.47
N THR A 143 6.52 -11.37 13.17
CA THR A 143 7.43 -12.38 12.61
C THR A 143 8.66 -11.78 11.91
N GLN A 144 8.80 -10.45 11.94
CA GLN A 144 9.88 -9.68 11.31
C GLN A 144 10.03 -9.97 9.80
N GLU A 145 8.89 -10.03 9.09
CA GLU A 145 8.83 -10.36 7.66
C GLU A 145 8.51 -9.13 6.79
N VAL A 146 9.26 -8.94 5.71
CA VAL A 146 8.92 -7.96 4.66
C VAL A 146 9.03 -8.60 3.28
N TYR A 147 7.96 -8.55 2.49
CA TYR A 147 7.94 -9.08 1.12
C TYR A 147 7.58 -8.01 0.12
N TRP A 148 8.41 -7.84 -0.90
CA TRP A 148 8.11 -6.94 -2.01
C TRP A 148 7.32 -7.65 -3.09
N GLU A 149 6.39 -6.94 -3.71
CA GLU A 149 5.79 -7.39 -4.97
C GLU A 149 6.90 -7.48 -6.05
N LEU A 150 6.79 -8.45 -6.97
CA LEU A 150 7.83 -8.75 -7.96
C LEU A 150 8.28 -7.53 -8.79
N GLN A 151 7.35 -6.78 -9.38
CA GLN A 151 7.69 -5.58 -10.14
C GLN A 151 8.39 -4.54 -9.25
N LYS A 152 7.86 -4.30 -8.05
CA LYS A 152 8.49 -3.39 -7.07
C LYS A 152 9.93 -3.80 -6.76
N PHE A 153 10.15 -5.08 -6.50
CA PHE A 153 11.46 -5.64 -6.20
C PHE A 153 12.45 -5.40 -7.35
N ILE A 154 12.05 -5.71 -8.60
CA ILE A 154 12.89 -5.49 -9.79
C ILE A 154 13.24 -4.01 -9.94
N VAL A 155 12.28 -3.10 -9.77
CA VAL A 155 12.53 -1.65 -9.84
C VAL A 155 13.53 -1.19 -8.77
N LEU A 156 13.44 -1.73 -7.55
CA LEU A 156 14.38 -1.41 -6.48
C LEU A 156 15.77 -2.01 -6.72
N ALA A 157 15.86 -3.23 -7.25
CA ALA A 157 17.11 -3.87 -7.62
C ALA A 157 17.84 -3.07 -8.71
N LEU A 158 17.12 -2.63 -9.75
CA LEU A 158 17.66 -1.77 -10.82
C LEU A 158 18.15 -0.41 -10.30
N LYS A 159 17.60 0.06 -9.17
CA LYS A 159 18.03 1.28 -8.48
C LYS A 159 19.13 1.03 -7.44
N ALA A 160 19.68 -0.18 -7.39
CA ALA A 160 20.70 -0.60 -6.41
C ALA A 160 20.28 -0.34 -4.95
N ASN A 161 19.01 -0.60 -4.61
CA ASN A 161 18.54 -0.47 -3.23
C ASN A 161 19.28 -1.47 -2.32
N PRO A 162 19.96 -1.03 -1.23
CA PRO A 162 20.78 -1.90 -0.40
C PRO A 162 20.03 -3.11 0.19
N ASN A 163 18.81 -2.91 0.71
CA ASN A 163 18.03 -4.00 1.32
C ASN A 163 17.66 -5.08 0.29
N VAL A 164 17.37 -4.67 -0.94
CA VAL A 164 17.06 -5.59 -2.04
C VAL A 164 18.30 -6.34 -2.51
N LEU A 165 19.46 -5.66 -2.60
CA LEU A 165 20.72 -6.31 -2.93
C LEU A 165 21.15 -7.31 -1.85
N GLU A 166 21.01 -6.95 -0.57
CA GLU A 166 21.25 -7.87 0.54
C GLU A 166 20.34 -9.10 0.46
N CYS A 167 19.07 -8.91 0.11
CA CYS A 167 18.11 -9.99 -0.11
C CYS A 167 18.51 -10.90 -1.29
N LEU A 168 19.02 -10.34 -2.40
CA LEU A 168 19.50 -11.12 -3.56
C LEU A 168 20.73 -11.97 -3.25
N TYR A 169 21.65 -11.43 -2.43
CA TYR A 169 22.91 -12.08 -2.08
C TYR A 169 22.89 -12.76 -0.71
N SER A 170 21.71 -12.93 -0.12
CA SER A 170 21.61 -13.61 1.17
C SER A 170 22.14 -15.05 1.06
N PRO A 171 23.04 -15.46 1.97
CA PRO A 171 23.52 -16.84 2.02
C PRO A 171 22.47 -17.81 2.59
N ILE A 172 21.41 -17.32 3.24
CA ILE A 172 20.41 -18.14 3.92
C ILE A 172 19.05 -17.98 3.23
N VAL A 173 18.75 -18.92 2.34
CA VAL A 173 17.45 -19.02 1.66
C VAL A 173 16.57 -20.02 2.41
N GLU A 174 15.45 -19.55 2.97
CA GLU A 174 14.48 -20.41 3.67
C GLU A 174 13.49 -21.06 2.70
N ASN A 175 13.04 -20.34 1.68
CA ASN A 175 12.08 -20.83 0.70
C ASN A 175 12.32 -20.22 -0.68
N VAL A 176 12.25 -21.04 -1.73
CA VAL A 176 12.32 -20.59 -3.11
C VAL A 176 11.53 -21.52 -4.01
N THR A 177 10.64 -20.94 -4.81
CA THR A 177 9.89 -21.67 -5.85
C THR A 177 10.74 -21.83 -7.11
N PRO A 178 10.38 -22.72 -8.06
CA PRO A 178 11.10 -22.82 -9.33
C PRO A 178 11.21 -21.49 -10.07
N LEU A 179 10.13 -20.69 -10.09
CA LEU A 179 10.11 -19.36 -10.69
C LEU A 179 11.05 -18.38 -9.95
N GLY A 180 11.06 -18.43 -8.61
CA GLY A 180 12.00 -17.64 -7.81
C GLY A 180 13.46 -18.02 -8.10
N ALA A 181 13.74 -19.31 -8.28
CA ALA A 181 15.08 -19.78 -8.63
C ALA A 181 15.52 -19.29 -10.02
N GLU A 182 14.62 -19.30 -11.01
CA GLU A 182 14.89 -18.73 -12.34
C GLU A 182 15.22 -17.24 -12.27
N LEU A 183 14.53 -16.49 -11.41
CA LEU A 183 14.79 -15.06 -11.19
C LEU A 183 16.20 -14.84 -10.62
N LEU A 184 16.60 -15.63 -9.61
CA LEU A 184 17.91 -15.52 -8.96
C LEU A 184 19.07 -16.03 -9.83
N ALA A 185 18.83 -17.03 -10.67
CA ALA A 185 19.86 -17.63 -11.52
C ALA A 185 20.45 -16.63 -12.54
N LYS A 186 19.65 -15.65 -12.98
CA LYS A 186 20.09 -14.63 -13.95
C LYS A 186 21.17 -13.69 -13.41
N ASP A 187 21.29 -13.58 -12.08
CA ASP A 187 22.29 -12.75 -11.42
C ASP A 187 23.64 -13.49 -11.24
N ARG A 188 23.59 -14.81 -11.00
CA ARG A 188 24.79 -15.63 -10.68
C ARG A 188 25.62 -16.02 -11.90
N THR A 189 25.11 -15.84 -13.12
CA THR A 189 25.84 -16.12 -14.37
C THR A 189 26.85 -15.03 -14.76
N GLY A 190 26.98 -13.94 -13.99
CA GLY A 190 27.88 -12.81 -14.29
C GLY A 190 29.29 -12.87 -13.68
N THR A 191 29.59 -13.84 -12.82
CA THR A 191 30.88 -13.93 -12.09
C THR A 191 31.49 -15.32 -12.12
N GLY A 192 31.61 -15.89 -13.32
CA GLY A 192 32.53 -16.99 -13.60
C GLY A 192 33.69 -16.47 -14.43
N HIS A 193 34.68 -15.83 -13.80
CA HIS A 193 36.00 -15.71 -14.42
C HIS A 193 36.58 -17.12 -14.40
N ASP A 194 36.59 -17.75 -15.57
CA ASP A 194 37.26 -19.01 -15.84
C ASP A 194 38.77 -18.78 -15.72
N GLU A 195 39.31 -18.80 -14.50
CA GLU A 195 40.74 -19.02 -14.29
C GLU A 195 41.02 -20.49 -14.51
N GLY A 196 41.08 -20.85 -15.80
CA GLY A 196 41.70 -22.08 -16.27
C GLY A 196 43.16 -22.12 -15.78
N SER A 197 43.35 -22.86 -14.69
CA SER A 197 44.64 -23.31 -14.19
C SER A 197 45.41 -23.98 -15.33
N SER A 198 46.37 -23.26 -15.89
CA SER A 198 47.46 -23.84 -16.67
C SER A 198 48.45 -24.47 -15.69
N LEU A 199 48.26 -25.74 -15.36
CA LEU A 199 49.34 -26.58 -14.84
C LEU A 199 49.17 -28.02 -15.36
N GLU A 200 50.20 -28.43 -16.10
CA GLU A 200 50.59 -29.77 -16.60
C GLU A 200 49.94 -30.32 -17.87
#